data_AF-A0A816GA84-F1
#
_entry.id   AF-A0A816GA84-F1
#
_cell.length_a   1.000
_cell.length_b   1.000
_cell.length_c   1.000
_cell.angle_alpha   90.00
_cell.angle_beta   90.00
_cell.angle_gamma   90.00
#
_symmetry.space_group_name_H-M   'P 1'
#
loop_
_entity.id
_entity.type
_entity.pdbx_description
1 polymer ?
#
loop_
_entity_poly.entity_id
_entity_poly.type
_entity_poly.pdbx_seq_one_letter_code
_entity_poly.pdbx_strand_id
1 'polypeptide(L)'
;MFTYLDLSSSIEHLPDLITTTAGQHESSRSIDNIRRMACSSPLQQQYSSLTVLDVYDEAALIGKDFERIIEAYGTETIRDLVPKVIRILELLELQAAKNEKDEDEFVKMKTRIERLETEKCETRELREKFDRELDLVEEQWRKEADNLMTLVSKLQDENRRLRDELERNNDFHNKSDLASPSESISITREELECIKNLTEENIRLKRVLKSKDKDLIQKTLNIEAVQAQLERVCKANCTLRQKNTFSANQTQRLLVEKFDLEVQLKEKENYINQMKDRIGDDLASPSSPTKPINDFTTLEVNQPRFTLEELRQVLWERNDLKTKLMEVEEELRLFKE
;
A
#
# COMPACT_ATOMS: atom_id res chain seq x y z
N MET A 1 27.86 -41.54 -37.40
CA MET A 1 27.68 -40.34 -38.24
C MET A 1 26.63 -39.44 -37.56
N PHE A 2 27.01 -38.80 -36.45
CA PHE A 2 26.25 -37.71 -35.85
C PHE A 2 27.27 -36.63 -35.50
N THR A 3 27.18 -35.53 -36.23
CA THR A 3 28.09 -34.39 -36.18
C THR A 3 27.85 -33.59 -34.91
N TYR A 4 28.93 -33.36 -34.17
CA TYR A 4 29.07 -32.33 -33.15
C TYR A 4 28.61 -30.98 -33.72
N LEU A 5 27.60 -30.36 -33.12
CA LEU A 5 27.33 -28.93 -33.26
C LEU A 5 28.11 -28.24 -32.14
N ASP A 6 29.28 -27.75 -32.53
CA ASP A 6 30.13 -26.86 -31.75
C ASP A 6 29.39 -25.53 -31.54
N LEU A 7 28.90 -25.31 -30.32
CA LEU A 7 28.23 -24.08 -29.89
C LEU A 7 29.20 -23.08 -29.24
N SER A 8 30.52 -23.29 -29.38
CA SER A 8 31.55 -22.49 -28.70
C SER A 8 32.01 -21.24 -29.48
N SER A 9 31.26 -20.72 -30.45
CA SER A 9 31.70 -19.58 -31.28
C SER A 9 30.70 -18.39 -31.37
N SER A 10 29.91 -18.11 -30.34
CA SER A 10 29.03 -16.92 -30.35
C SER A 10 29.03 -16.08 -29.08
N ILE A 11 30.08 -16.16 -28.26
CA ILE A 11 30.28 -15.27 -27.10
C ILE A 11 31.53 -14.41 -27.32
N GLU A 12 31.56 -13.67 -28.42
CA GLU A 12 32.47 -12.52 -28.57
C GLU A 12 31.69 -11.42 -29.28
N HIS A 13 30.97 -10.61 -28.48
CA HIS A 13 30.54 -9.22 -28.71
C HIS A 13 29.26 -8.96 -27.90
N LEU A 14 29.37 -8.97 -26.56
CA LEU A 14 28.50 -8.13 -25.75
C LEU A 14 29.29 -6.86 -25.41
N PRO A 15 28.80 -5.66 -25.77
CA PRO A 15 29.40 -4.44 -25.27
C PRO A 15 29.17 -4.37 -23.76
N ASP A 16 30.24 -4.07 -23.02
CA ASP A 16 30.20 -3.72 -21.60
C ASP A 16 29.15 -2.62 -21.38
N LEU A 17 27.98 -3.00 -20.88
CA LEU A 17 26.93 -2.07 -20.49
C LEU A 17 27.23 -1.48 -19.11
N ILE A 18 28.44 -0.94 -18.92
CA ILE A 18 28.76 -0.04 -17.82
C ILE A 18 28.21 1.33 -18.21
N THR A 19 26.88 1.50 -18.15
CA THR A 19 26.24 2.81 -18.21
C THR A 19 24.94 2.80 -17.44
N THR A 20 25.00 2.71 -16.10
CA THR A 20 23.83 3.02 -15.24
C THR A 20 24.20 3.89 -14.03
N THR A 21 25.27 4.68 -14.12
CA THR A 21 25.54 5.77 -13.15
C THR A 21 25.23 7.15 -13.73
N ALA A 22 25.35 7.33 -15.05
CA ALA A 22 24.98 8.57 -15.74
C ALA A 22 23.46 8.83 -15.72
N GLY A 23 22.63 7.82 -15.97
CA GLY A 23 21.16 7.94 -15.95
C GLY A 23 20.57 8.18 -14.55
N GLN A 24 21.25 7.74 -13.49
CA GLN A 24 20.84 8.05 -12.11
C GLN A 24 21.17 9.50 -11.74
N HIS A 25 22.32 10.02 -12.17
CA HIS A 25 22.68 11.42 -11.94
C HIS A 25 21.84 12.40 -12.76
N GLU A 26 21.45 12.06 -13.98
CA GLU A 26 20.54 12.89 -14.79
C GLU A 26 19.11 12.85 -14.24
N SER A 27 18.62 11.69 -13.77
CA SER A 27 17.32 11.59 -13.11
C SER A 27 17.29 12.35 -11.78
N SER A 28 18.34 12.25 -10.95
CA SER A 28 18.44 13.03 -9.71
C SER A 28 18.58 14.53 -9.97
N ARG A 29 19.37 14.95 -10.98
CA ARG A 29 19.46 16.37 -11.37
C ARG A 29 18.16 16.91 -11.94
N SER A 30 17.39 16.08 -12.66
CA SER A 30 16.07 16.44 -13.17
C SER A 30 15.06 16.57 -12.03
N ILE A 31 15.07 15.67 -11.05
CA ILE A 31 14.23 15.75 -9.84
C ILE A 31 14.61 16.99 -9.02
N ASP A 32 15.91 17.28 -8.84
CA ASP A 32 16.38 18.47 -8.12
C ASP A 32 16.05 19.77 -8.86
N ASN A 33 16.06 19.78 -10.20
CA ASN A 33 15.63 20.93 -10.99
C ASN A 33 14.10 21.13 -10.95
N ILE A 34 13.32 20.05 -10.95
CA ILE A 34 11.86 20.11 -10.73
C ILE A 34 11.56 20.62 -9.31
N ARG A 35 12.32 20.18 -8.31
CA ARG A 35 12.21 20.63 -6.91
C ARG A 35 12.61 22.10 -6.73
N ARG A 36 13.59 22.60 -7.50
CA ARG A 36 13.97 24.02 -7.54
C ARG A 36 12.94 24.88 -8.28
N MET A 37 12.28 24.37 -9.32
CA MET A 37 11.20 25.07 -10.01
C MET A 37 9.91 25.16 -9.19
N ALA A 38 9.73 24.28 -8.20
CA ALA A 38 8.59 24.26 -7.29
C ALA A 38 8.72 25.20 -6.06
N CYS A 39 9.84 25.90 -5.90
CA CYS A 39 9.94 26.97 -4.89
C CYS A 39 9.32 28.26 -5.43
N SER A 40 7.99 28.25 -5.56
CA SER A 40 7.19 29.46 -5.60
C SER A 40 7.48 30.31 -4.37
N SER A 41 7.53 31.63 -4.56
CA SER A 41 7.84 32.63 -3.53
C SER A 41 7.06 32.39 -2.21
N PRO A 42 7.59 32.77 -1.03
CA PRO A 42 6.89 32.59 0.25
C PRO A 42 5.49 33.20 0.29
N LEU A 43 5.27 34.25 -0.52
CA LEU A 43 3.97 34.88 -0.74
C LEU A 43 3.00 33.99 -1.54
N GLN A 44 3.48 33.23 -2.54
CA GLN A 44 2.64 32.27 -3.27
C GLN A 44 2.18 31.10 -2.38
N GLN A 45 3.03 30.66 -1.45
CA GLN A 45 2.69 29.58 -0.52
C GLN A 45 1.54 29.92 0.43
N GLN A 46 1.33 31.21 0.70
CA GLN A 46 0.26 31.69 1.59
C GLN A 46 -1.10 31.84 0.89
N TYR A 47 -1.12 31.94 -0.45
CA TYR A 47 -2.35 31.97 -1.26
C TYR A 47 -2.63 30.66 -2.01
N SER A 48 -1.79 29.63 -1.82
CA SER A 48 -1.95 28.32 -2.47
C SER A 48 -3.09 27.49 -1.89
N SER A 49 -3.65 27.88 -0.75
CA SER A 49 -4.77 27.18 -0.09
C SER A 49 -6.08 27.93 -0.17
N LEU A 50 -6.18 29.00 -0.97
CA LEU A 50 -7.43 29.75 -1.13
C LEU A 50 -8.43 28.88 -1.90
N THR A 51 -9.47 28.43 -1.19
CA THR A 51 -10.55 27.63 -1.73
C THR A 51 -11.69 28.51 -2.23
N VAL A 52 -12.59 27.92 -3.01
CA VAL A 52 -13.82 28.58 -3.43
C VAL A 52 -14.65 29.01 -2.21
N LEU A 53 -14.64 28.23 -1.12
CA LEU A 53 -15.33 28.56 0.13
C LEU A 53 -14.78 29.83 0.78
N ASP A 54 -13.46 30.00 0.79
CA ASP A 54 -12.83 31.20 1.35
C ASP A 54 -13.25 32.46 0.57
N VAL A 55 -13.46 32.35 -0.75
CA VAL A 55 -13.97 33.46 -1.58
C VAL A 55 -15.42 33.82 -1.21
N TYR A 56 -16.25 32.83 -0.90
CA TYR A 56 -17.63 33.06 -0.44
C TYR A 56 -17.68 33.71 0.95
N ASP A 57 -16.80 33.32 1.87
CA ASP A 57 -16.71 33.91 3.20
C ASP A 57 -16.28 35.38 3.12
N GLU A 58 -15.26 35.68 2.30
CA GLU A 58 -14.83 37.07 2.05
C GLU A 58 -15.91 37.89 1.33
N ALA A 59 -16.65 37.30 0.38
CA ALA A 59 -17.77 37.96 -0.27
C ALA A 59 -18.89 38.33 0.71
N ALA A 60 -19.17 37.48 1.71
CA ALA A 60 -20.16 37.75 2.74
C ALA A 60 -19.73 38.91 3.67
N LEU A 61 -18.45 38.97 4.04
CA LEU A 61 -17.88 40.08 4.81
C LEU A 61 -17.98 41.40 4.02
N ILE A 62 -17.59 41.37 2.74
CA ILE A 62 -17.68 42.53 1.85
C ILE A 62 -19.15 42.98 1.68
N GLY A 63 -20.08 42.03 1.55
CA GLY A 63 -21.52 42.32 1.46
C GLY A 63 -22.05 43.04 2.70
N LYS A 64 -21.67 42.58 3.89
CA LYS A 64 -22.03 43.20 5.16
C LYS A 64 -21.45 44.61 5.30
N ASP A 65 -20.26 44.84 4.75
CA ASP A 65 -19.64 46.16 4.72
C ASP A 65 -20.37 47.11 3.78
N PHE A 66 -20.82 46.61 2.62
CA PHE A 66 -21.69 47.37 1.73
C PHE A 66 -23.05 47.70 2.36
N GLU A 67 -23.67 46.77 3.09
CA GLU A 67 -24.91 47.05 3.84
C GLU A 67 -24.72 48.20 4.83
N ARG A 68 -23.64 48.18 5.63
CA ARG A 68 -23.31 49.27 6.57
C ARG A 68 -23.13 50.61 5.87
N ILE A 69 -22.51 50.63 4.68
CA ILE A 69 -22.32 51.85 3.90
C ILE A 69 -23.65 52.35 3.31
N ILE A 70 -24.50 51.44 2.82
CA ILE A 70 -25.84 51.77 2.32
C ILE A 70 -26.70 52.39 3.43
N GLU A 71 -26.68 51.82 4.63
CA GLU A 71 -27.43 52.31 5.79
C GLU A 71 -26.99 53.73 6.20
N ALA A 72 -25.69 54.04 6.11
CA ALA A 72 -25.14 55.31 6.55
C ALA A 72 -25.19 56.44 5.49
N TYR A 73 -25.02 56.11 4.20
CA TYR A 73 -24.80 57.10 3.13
C TYR A 73 -25.76 56.95 1.94
N GLY A 74 -26.68 55.98 1.99
CA GLY A 74 -27.62 55.68 0.91
C GLY A 74 -26.99 54.88 -0.25
N THR A 75 -27.86 54.28 -1.06
CA THR A 75 -27.50 53.33 -2.14
C THR A 75 -26.68 53.93 -3.27
N GLU A 76 -26.81 55.24 -3.51
CA GLU A 76 -26.18 55.91 -4.65
C GLU A 76 -24.65 55.91 -4.58
N THR A 77 -24.09 55.84 -3.37
CA THR A 77 -22.64 55.94 -3.15
C THR A 77 -21.87 54.73 -3.68
N ILE A 78 -22.49 53.55 -3.69
CA ILE A 78 -21.82 52.28 -4.08
C ILE A 78 -22.41 51.61 -5.31
N ARG A 79 -23.48 52.17 -5.88
CA ARG A 79 -24.24 51.60 -7.02
C ARG A 79 -23.35 51.11 -8.16
N ASP A 80 -22.34 51.89 -8.53
CA ASP A 80 -21.44 51.57 -9.65
C ASP A 80 -20.21 50.73 -9.23
N LEU A 81 -19.96 50.61 -7.92
CA LEU A 81 -18.83 49.85 -7.36
C LEU A 81 -19.20 48.39 -7.15
N VAL A 82 -20.40 48.10 -6.64
CA VAL A 82 -20.87 46.74 -6.32
C VAL A 82 -20.73 45.79 -7.52
N PRO A 83 -21.15 46.14 -8.76
CA PRO A 83 -20.99 45.25 -9.92
C PRO A 83 -19.51 44.95 -10.25
N LYS A 84 -18.61 45.91 -10.02
CA LYS A 84 -17.16 45.72 -10.25
C LYS A 84 -16.55 44.78 -9.21
N VAL A 85 -16.99 44.87 -7.96
CA VAL A 85 -16.54 43.98 -6.88
C VAL A 85 -17.08 42.57 -7.08
N ILE A 86 -18.35 42.42 -7.47
CA ILE A 86 -18.92 41.12 -7.89
C ILE A 86 -18.06 40.53 -9.00
N ARG A 87 -17.71 41.31 -10.04
CA ARG A 87 -16.86 40.83 -11.13
C ARG A 87 -15.48 40.35 -10.67
N ILE A 88 -14.87 41.03 -9.70
CA ILE A 88 -13.58 40.61 -9.13
C ILE A 88 -13.74 39.31 -8.34
N LEU A 89 -14.80 39.18 -7.55
CA LEU A 89 -15.10 37.97 -6.78
C LEU A 89 -15.40 36.77 -7.70
N GLU A 90 -16.14 36.95 -8.79
CA GLU A 90 -16.36 35.92 -9.82
C GLU A 90 -15.04 35.44 -10.45
N LEU A 91 -14.13 36.36 -10.77
CA LEU A 91 -12.82 36.02 -11.32
C LEU A 91 -11.95 35.29 -10.29
N LEU A 92 -12.05 35.67 -9.01
CA LEU A 92 -11.34 35.03 -7.92
C LEU A 92 -11.88 33.62 -7.66
N GLU A 93 -13.20 33.43 -7.67
CA GLU A 93 -13.85 32.12 -7.57
C GLU A 93 -13.39 31.21 -8.71
N LEU A 94 -13.40 31.71 -9.96
CA LEU A 94 -12.97 30.93 -11.11
C LEU A 94 -11.49 30.53 -11.02
N GLN A 95 -10.63 31.41 -10.49
CA GLN A 95 -9.23 31.10 -10.27
C GLN A 95 -9.03 30.13 -9.10
N ALA A 96 -9.79 30.25 -8.01
CA ALA A 96 -9.75 29.33 -6.87
C ALA A 96 -10.20 27.92 -7.29
N ALA A 97 -11.32 27.82 -8.03
CA ALA A 97 -11.82 26.55 -8.56
C ALA A 97 -10.83 25.89 -9.52
N LYS A 98 -10.15 26.69 -10.35
CA LYS A 98 -9.09 26.17 -11.23
C LYS A 98 -7.91 25.66 -10.41
N ASN A 99 -7.47 26.39 -9.39
CA ASN A 99 -6.37 25.97 -8.53
C ASN A 99 -6.69 24.67 -7.78
N GLU A 100 -7.91 24.51 -7.25
CA GLU A 100 -8.36 23.26 -6.62
C GLU A 100 -8.26 22.08 -7.60
N LYS A 101 -8.71 22.27 -8.84
CA LYS A 101 -8.62 21.23 -9.87
C LYS A 101 -7.16 20.90 -10.23
N ASP A 102 -6.32 21.91 -10.38
CA ASP A 102 -4.90 21.73 -10.70
C ASP A 102 -4.17 21.03 -9.52
N GLU A 103 -4.53 21.33 -8.27
CA GLU A 103 -4.03 20.66 -7.07
C GLU A 103 -4.51 19.20 -7.01
N ASP A 104 -5.77 18.92 -7.32
CA ASP A 104 -6.30 17.55 -7.43
C ASP A 104 -5.53 16.73 -8.47
N GLU A 105 -5.25 17.32 -9.64
CA GLU A 105 -4.44 16.68 -10.68
C GLU A 105 -3.00 16.48 -10.21
N PHE A 106 -2.41 17.46 -9.53
CA PHE A 106 -1.07 17.35 -8.95
C PHE A 106 -0.99 16.23 -7.91
N VAL A 107 -1.95 16.13 -6.99
CA VAL A 107 -2.04 15.06 -5.99
C VAL A 107 -2.21 13.69 -6.67
N LYS A 108 -3.02 13.58 -7.72
CA LYS A 108 -3.16 12.33 -8.52
C LYS A 108 -1.84 11.95 -9.20
N MET A 109 -1.12 12.91 -9.78
CA MET A 109 0.18 12.64 -10.40
C MET A 109 1.22 12.24 -9.34
N LYS A 110 1.27 12.94 -8.21
CA LYS A 110 2.19 12.66 -7.11
C LYS A 110 1.97 11.26 -6.54
N THR A 111 0.72 10.90 -6.23
CA THR A 111 0.38 9.54 -5.74
C THR A 111 0.69 8.47 -6.79
N ARG A 112 0.50 8.77 -8.08
CA ARG A 112 0.87 7.87 -9.18
C ARG A 112 2.38 7.64 -9.27
N ILE A 113 3.18 8.70 -9.09
CA ILE A 113 4.65 8.62 -9.07
C ILE A 113 5.11 7.79 -7.88
N GLU A 114 4.63 8.10 -6.68
CA GLU A 114 4.97 7.35 -5.46
C GLU A 114 4.69 5.85 -5.64
N ARG A 115 3.51 5.49 -6.18
CA ARG A 115 3.16 4.10 -6.48
C ARG A 115 4.06 3.45 -7.54
N LEU A 116 4.52 4.19 -8.55
CA LEU A 116 5.46 3.68 -9.55
C LEU A 116 6.86 3.49 -8.97
N GLU A 117 7.29 4.37 -8.07
CA GLU A 117 8.58 4.26 -7.38
C GLU A 117 8.61 3.04 -6.44
N THR A 118 7.52 2.77 -5.71
CA THR A 118 7.42 1.56 -4.87
C THR A 118 7.46 0.29 -5.72
N GLU A 119 6.69 0.23 -6.81
CA GLU A 119 6.68 -0.90 -7.75
C GLU A 119 8.07 -1.14 -8.38
N LYS A 120 8.79 -0.07 -8.73
CA LYS A 120 10.17 -0.14 -9.23
C LYS A 120 11.14 -0.64 -8.15
N CYS A 121 10.96 -0.25 -6.89
CA CYS A 121 11.80 -0.73 -5.79
C CYS A 121 11.58 -2.22 -5.53
N GLU A 122 10.32 -2.67 -5.45
CA GLU A 122 9.95 -4.06 -5.22
C GLU A 122 10.47 -4.99 -6.32
N THR A 123 10.35 -4.58 -7.58
CA THR A 123 10.86 -5.36 -8.72
C THR A 123 12.38 -5.47 -8.70
N ARG A 124 13.10 -4.42 -8.33
CA ARG A 124 14.56 -4.48 -8.13
C ARG A 124 14.93 -5.42 -6.99
N GLU A 125 14.27 -5.31 -5.83
CA GLU A 125 14.55 -6.17 -4.68
C GLU A 125 14.30 -7.64 -4.97
N LEU A 126 13.26 -7.94 -5.77
CA LEU A 126 12.96 -9.30 -6.20
C LEU A 126 14.06 -9.84 -7.13
N ARG A 127 14.55 -9.03 -8.08
CA ARG A 127 15.69 -9.41 -8.93
C ARG A 127 16.94 -9.69 -8.11
N GLU A 128 17.28 -8.81 -7.18
CA GLU A 128 18.42 -9.01 -6.29
C GLU A 128 18.29 -10.26 -5.41
N LYS A 129 17.07 -10.67 -5.05
CA LYS A 129 16.83 -11.94 -4.35
C LYS A 129 17.08 -13.14 -5.27
N PHE A 130 16.55 -13.11 -6.48
CA PHE A 130 16.77 -14.17 -7.45
C PHE A 130 18.25 -14.32 -7.82
N ASP A 131 18.97 -13.21 -8.03
CA ASP A 131 20.41 -13.23 -8.31
C ASP A 131 21.19 -13.88 -7.15
N ARG A 132 20.86 -13.53 -5.91
CA ARG A 132 21.46 -14.16 -4.71
C ARG A 132 21.15 -15.66 -4.60
N GLU A 133 19.93 -16.08 -4.93
CA GLU A 133 19.56 -17.49 -4.93
C GLU A 133 20.29 -18.26 -6.03
N LEU A 134 20.46 -17.64 -7.20
CA LEU A 134 21.20 -18.21 -8.32
C LEU A 134 22.68 -18.40 -7.96
N ASP A 135 23.33 -17.40 -7.37
CA ASP A 135 24.71 -17.50 -6.88
C ASP A 135 24.89 -18.66 -5.88
N LEU A 136 23.92 -18.86 -4.97
CA LEU A 136 23.95 -19.96 -4.00
C LEU A 136 23.84 -21.33 -4.68
N VAL A 137 22.96 -21.46 -5.68
CA VAL A 137 22.81 -22.69 -6.45
C VAL A 137 24.08 -22.98 -7.25
N GLU A 138 24.65 -21.98 -7.91
CA GLU A 138 25.91 -22.12 -8.66
C GLU A 138 27.06 -22.55 -7.76
N GLU A 139 27.20 -21.93 -6.58
CA GLU A 139 28.22 -22.29 -5.60
C GLU A 139 28.02 -23.72 -5.07
N GLN A 140 26.77 -24.14 -4.87
CA GLN A 140 26.47 -25.52 -4.49
C GLN A 140 26.86 -26.50 -5.61
N TRP A 141 26.52 -26.19 -6.86
CA TRP A 141 26.87 -27.02 -8.01
C TRP A 141 28.39 -27.13 -8.19
N ARG A 142 29.14 -26.04 -7.98
CA ARG A 142 30.61 -26.06 -7.97
C ARG A 142 31.15 -26.99 -6.89
N LYS A 143 30.63 -26.89 -5.65
CA LYS A 143 31.03 -27.78 -4.55
C LYS A 143 30.74 -29.25 -4.85
N GLU A 144 29.56 -29.54 -5.39
CA GLU A 144 29.19 -30.91 -5.77
C GLU A 144 30.10 -31.44 -6.89
N ALA A 145 30.40 -30.63 -7.90
CA ALA A 145 31.35 -30.97 -8.96
C ALA A 145 32.76 -31.26 -8.40
N ASP A 146 33.28 -30.42 -7.51
CA ASP A 146 34.58 -30.61 -6.86
C ASP A 146 34.62 -31.87 -6.00
N ASN A 147 33.54 -32.15 -5.25
CA ASN A 147 33.40 -33.36 -4.45
C ASN A 147 33.43 -34.62 -5.34
N LEU A 148 32.68 -34.60 -6.45
CA LEU A 148 32.67 -35.70 -7.42
C LEU A 148 34.04 -35.88 -8.09
N MET A 149 34.70 -34.79 -8.48
CA MET A 149 36.07 -34.84 -9.04
C MET A 149 37.07 -35.42 -8.05
N THR A 150 36.98 -35.01 -6.77
CA THR A 150 37.81 -35.56 -5.70
C THR A 150 37.56 -37.06 -5.51
N LEU A 151 36.30 -37.50 -5.56
CA LEU A 151 35.94 -38.91 -5.46
C LEU A 151 36.46 -39.71 -6.67
N VAL A 152 36.30 -39.19 -7.88
CA VAL A 152 36.83 -39.81 -9.11
C VAL A 152 38.35 -39.96 -9.01
N SER A 153 39.07 -38.92 -8.58
CA SER A 153 40.53 -39.00 -8.39
C SER A 153 40.92 -40.09 -7.39
N LYS A 154 40.24 -40.17 -6.24
CA LYS A 154 40.49 -41.22 -5.23
C LYS A 154 40.26 -42.63 -5.79
N LEU A 155 39.16 -42.83 -6.50
CA LEU A 155 38.85 -44.11 -7.14
C LEU A 155 39.83 -44.44 -8.27
N GLN A 156 40.32 -43.45 -9.02
CA GLN A 156 41.35 -43.65 -10.04
C GLN A 156 42.69 -44.06 -9.41
N ASP A 157 43.09 -43.43 -8.30
CA ASP A 157 44.30 -43.76 -7.55
C ASP A 157 44.22 -45.16 -6.93
N GLU A 158 43.07 -45.52 -6.33
CA GLU A 158 42.84 -46.86 -5.78
C GLU A 158 42.83 -47.93 -6.87
N ASN A 159 42.16 -47.68 -8.00
CA ASN A 159 42.21 -48.58 -9.15
C ASN A 159 43.61 -48.72 -9.75
N ARG A 160 44.46 -47.69 -9.65
CA ARG A 160 45.87 -47.77 -10.06
C ARG A 160 46.65 -48.64 -9.08
N ARG A 161 46.51 -48.40 -7.77
CA ARG A 161 47.16 -49.21 -6.72
C ARG A 161 46.79 -50.68 -6.81
N LEU A 162 45.50 -51.00 -6.97
CA LEU A 162 45.02 -52.37 -7.11
C LEU A 162 45.57 -53.04 -8.38
N ARG A 163 45.72 -52.29 -9.49
CA ARG A 163 46.37 -52.80 -10.70
C ARG A 163 47.86 -53.09 -10.46
N ASP A 164 48.58 -52.18 -9.81
CA ASP A 164 49.99 -52.36 -9.48
C ASP A 164 50.20 -53.55 -8.51
N GLU A 165 49.30 -53.74 -7.54
CA GLU A 165 49.29 -54.89 -6.62
C GLU A 165 48.99 -56.21 -7.35
N LEU A 166 48.04 -56.21 -8.27
CA LEU A 166 47.72 -57.38 -9.08
C LEU A 166 48.90 -57.76 -10.00
N GLU A 167 49.57 -56.78 -10.62
CA GLU A 167 50.78 -57.00 -11.41
C GLU A 167 51.91 -57.57 -10.54
N ARG A 168 52.15 -57.00 -9.35
CA ARG A 168 53.13 -57.54 -8.39
C ARG A 168 52.80 -58.96 -7.96
N ASN A 169 51.54 -59.27 -7.66
CA ASN A 169 51.12 -60.61 -7.26
C ASN A 169 51.22 -61.62 -8.41
N ASN A 170 50.92 -61.21 -9.64
CA ASN A 170 51.13 -62.05 -10.83
C ASN A 170 52.62 -62.28 -11.09
N ASP A 171 53.48 -61.26 -10.92
CA ASP A 171 54.94 -61.39 -11.03
C ASP A 171 55.54 -62.26 -9.92
N PHE A 172 54.97 -62.20 -8.70
CA PHE A 172 55.34 -63.06 -7.58
C PHE A 172 54.87 -64.50 -7.81
N HIS A 173 53.69 -64.71 -8.39
CA HIS A 173 53.16 -66.04 -8.71
C HIS A 173 53.90 -66.69 -9.90
N ASN A 174 54.39 -65.89 -10.85
CA ASN A 174 55.26 -66.37 -11.94
C ASN A 174 56.70 -66.69 -11.49
N LYS A 175 57.13 -66.25 -10.29
CA LYS A 175 58.46 -66.52 -9.71
C LYS A 175 58.46 -67.45 -8.50
N SER A 176 57.31 -67.70 -7.89
CA SER A 176 57.14 -68.54 -6.70
C SER A 176 56.52 -69.89 -7.08
N ASP A 177 57.33 -70.75 -7.68
CA ASP A 177 57.35 -72.12 -7.19
C ASP A 177 57.96 -72.06 -5.78
N LEU A 178 57.23 -72.60 -4.80
CA LEU A 178 57.63 -72.83 -3.40
C LEU A 178 57.52 -71.63 -2.43
N ALA A 179 56.43 -71.59 -1.66
CA ALA A 179 56.40 -71.91 -0.22
C ALA A 179 55.32 -71.12 0.56
N SER A 180 54.68 -71.84 1.48
CA SER A 180 53.54 -71.45 2.32
C SER A 180 53.87 -70.40 3.41
N PRO A 181 52.86 -69.75 4.01
CA PRO A 181 53.00 -68.52 4.80
C PRO A 181 53.16 -68.80 6.30
N SER A 182 54.00 -68.02 6.97
CA SER A 182 53.98 -67.85 8.43
C SER A 182 54.83 -66.63 8.82
N GLU A 183 54.24 -65.44 8.78
CA GLU A 183 54.85 -64.25 9.37
C GLU A 183 54.11 -63.87 10.66
N SER A 184 54.84 -63.99 11.76
CA SER A 184 54.43 -63.52 13.08
C SER A 184 54.62 -62.00 13.09
N ILE A 185 53.53 -61.25 13.08
CA ILE A 185 53.53 -59.78 12.98
C ILE A 185 54.18 -59.19 14.24
N SER A 186 55.38 -58.62 14.09
CA SER A 186 56.04 -57.80 15.10
C SER A 186 55.77 -56.32 14.76
N ILE A 187 54.91 -55.66 15.54
CA ILE A 187 54.55 -54.24 15.34
C ILE A 187 55.76 -53.38 15.73
N THR A 188 56.21 -52.55 14.80
CA THR A 188 57.36 -51.65 14.99
C THR A 188 56.97 -50.43 15.85
N ARG A 189 57.97 -49.79 16.46
CA ARG A 189 57.78 -48.62 17.33
C ARG A 189 57.12 -47.44 16.60
N GLU A 190 57.45 -47.24 15.33
CA GLU A 190 56.91 -46.18 14.49
C GLU A 190 55.42 -46.40 14.17
N GLU A 191 55.01 -47.65 13.96
CA GLU A 191 53.61 -48.02 13.77
C GLU A 191 52.78 -47.76 15.04
N LEU A 192 53.33 -48.04 16.23
CA LEU A 192 52.67 -47.72 17.51
C LEU A 192 52.49 -46.21 17.71
N GLU A 193 53.48 -45.39 17.34
CA GLU A 193 53.41 -43.94 17.44
C GLU A 193 52.41 -43.35 16.44
N CYS A 194 52.35 -43.90 15.23
CA CYS A 194 51.33 -43.57 14.23
C CYS A 194 49.91 -43.88 14.72
N ILE A 195 49.70 -45.07 15.29
CA ILE A 195 48.41 -45.47 15.86
C ILE A 195 48.00 -44.52 16.99
N LYS A 196 48.95 -44.14 17.87
CA LYS A 196 48.69 -43.19 18.95
C LYS A 196 48.22 -41.83 18.42
N ASN A 197 48.93 -41.25 17.46
CA ASN A 197 48.56 -39.97 16.85
C ASN A 197 47.18 -40.03 16.17
N LEU A 198 46.90 -41.13 15.45
CA LEU A 198 45.58 -41.35 14.84
C LEU A 198 44.47 -41.47 15.89
N THR A 199 44.72 -42.13 17.01
CA THR A 199 43.72 -42.23 18.09
C THR A 199 43.44 -40.89 18.75
N GLU A 200 44.47 -40.08 19.01
CA GLU A 200 44.32 -38.74 19.59
C GLU A 200 43.54 -37.82 18.65
N GLU A 201 43.85 -37.86 17.35
CA GLU A 201 43.15 -37.08 16.34
C GLU A 201 41.70 -37.55 16.16
N ASN A 202 41.44 -38.86 16.20
CA ASN A 202 40.09 -39.40 16.17
C ASN A 202 39.26 -38.93 17.37
N ILE A 203 39.85 -38.88 18.57
CA ILE A 203 39.19 -38.34 19.77
C ILE A 203 38.92 -36.84 19.62
N ARG A 204 39.86 -36.08 19.05
CA ARG A 204 39.69 -34.64 18.77
C ARG A 204 38.55 -34.39 17.80
N LEU A 205 38.52 -35.10 16.67
CA LEU A 205 37.47 -35.00 15.66
C LEU A 205 36.10 -35.36 16.24
N LYS A 206 36.01 -36.42 17.07
CA LYS A 206 34.78 -36.76 17.81
C LYS A 206 34.29 -35.65 18.73
N ARG A 207 35.19 -34.93 19.40
CA ARG A 207 34.83 -33.76 20.24
C ARG A 207 34.29 -32.61 19.40
N VAL A 208 34.95 -32.31 18.28
CA VAL A 208 34.50 -31.25 17.35
C VAL A 208 33.13 -31.59 16.76
N LEU A 209 32.93 -32.83 16.31
CA LEU A 209 31.65 -33.29 15.78
C LEU A 209 30.53 -33.08 16.80
N LYS A 210 30.72 -33.53 18.05
CA LYS A 210 29.75 -33.32 19.14
C LYS A 210 29.47 -31.85 19.43
N SER A 211 30.46 -30.98 19.29
CA SER A 211 30.26 -29.53 19.45
C SER A 211 29.42 -28.98 18.30
N LYS A 212 29.72 -29.36 17.06
CA LYS A 212 28.97 -28.94 15.88
C LYS A 212 27.55 -29.47 15.87
N ASP A 213 27.32 -30.69 16.35
CA ASP A 213 25.97 -31.24 16.53
C ASP A 213 25.13 -30.40 17.50
N LYS A 214 25.73 -29.96 18.63
CA LYS A 214 25.06 -29.04 19.57
C LYS A 214 24.75 -27.69 18.94
N ASP A 215 25.71 -27.13 18.19
CA ASP A 215 25.50 -25.86 17.48
C ASP A 215 24.39 -25.98 16.43
N LEU A 216 24.33 -27.09 15.70
CA LEU A 216 23.28 -27.38 14.73
C LEU A 216 21.92 -27.48 15.40
N ILE A 217 21.80 -28.25 16.50
CA ILE A 217 20.56 -28.35 17.27
C ILE A 217 20.09 -26.97 17.73
N GLN A 218 21.00 -26.14 18.26
CA GLN A 218 20.66 -24.79 18.72
C GLN A 218 20.19 -23.91 17.55
N LYS A 219 20.85 -23.99 16.38
CA LYS A 219 20.43 -23.26 15.19
C LYS A 219 19.05 -23.71 14.70
N THR A 220 18.75 -25.01 14.74
CA THR A 220 17.42 -25.56 14.39
C THR A 220 16.35 -24.98 15.31
N LEU A 221 16.57 -24.98 16.62
CA LEU A 221 15.63 -24.39 17.59
C LEU A 221 15.41 -22.89 17.34
N ASN A 222 16.47 -22.15 16.99
CA ASN A 222 16.34 -20.73 16.65
C ASN A 222 15.53 -20.51 15.37
N ILE A 223 15.72 -21.36 14.35
CA ILE A 223 14.94 -21.31 13.10
C ILE A 223 13.46 -21.57 13.41
N GLU A 224 13.15 -22.61 14.18
CA GLU A 224 11.78 -22.93 14.58
C GLU A 224 11.12 -21.78 15.36
N ALA A 225 11.84 -21.13 16.27
CA ALA A 225 11.34 -19.98 17.02
C ALA A 225 11.01 -18.78 16.12
N VAL A 226 11.88 -18.47 15.15
CA VAL A 226 11.65 -17.39 14.18
C VAL A 226 10.51 -17.74 13.23
N GLN A 227 10.40 -18.99 12.79
CA GLN A 227 9.26 -19.47 11.99
C GLN A 227 7.93 -19.29 12.73
N ALA A 228 7.88 -19.66 14.02
CA ALA A 228 6.69 -19.44 14.85
C ALA A 228 6.34 -17.96 15.03
N GLN A 229 7.33 -17.07 15.07
CA GLN A 229 7.08 -15.62 15.10
C GLN A 229 6.55 -15.11 13.75
N LEU A 230 7.13 -15.57 12.65
CA LEU A 230 6.68 -15.23 11.30
C LEU A 230 5.21 -15.64 11.09
N GLU A 231 4.84 -16.87 11.46
CA GLU A 231 3.46 -17.35 11.35
C GLU A 231 2.46 -16.49 12.14
N ARG A 232 2.83 -16.06 13.36
CA ARG A 232 1.99 -15.17 14.17
C ARG A 232 1.76 -13.83 13.48
N VAL A 233 2.81 -13.25 12.89
CA VAL A 233 2.72 -11.98 12.15
C VAL A 233 1.91 -12.16 10.87
N CYS A 234 2.09 -13.25 10.12
CA CYS A 234 1.31 -13.56 8.93
C CYS A 234 -0.20 -13.66 9.25
N LYS A 235 -0.55 -14.36 10.34
CA LYS A 235 -1.95 -14.45 10.81
C LYS A 235 -2.50 -13.07 11.19
N ALA A 236 -1.74 -12.26 11.94
CA ALA A 236 -2.15 -10.91 12.29
C ALA A 236 -2.35 -10.01 11.05
N ASN A 237 -1.43 -10.08 10.08
CA ASN A 237 -1.50 -9.30 8.84
C ASN A 237 -2.71 -9.70 7.99
N CYS A 238 -3.01 -11.00 7.89
CA CYS A 238 -4.21 -11.50 7.20
C CYS A 238 -5.49 -10.92 7.82
N THR A 239 -5.62 -10.97 9.15
CA THR A 239 -6.76 -10.38 9.87
C THR A 239 -6.86 -8.87 9.64
N LEU A 240 -5.74 -8.14 9.65
CA LEU A 240 -5.74 -6.69 9.38
C LEU A 240 -6.15 -6.38 7.94
N ARG A 241 -5.70 -7.16 6.94
CA ARG A 241 -6.14 -7.00 5.55
C ARG A 241 -7.63 -7.26 5.39
N GLN A 242 -8.18 -8.28 6.06
CA GLN A 242 -9.62 -8.54 6.06
C GLN A 242 -10.41 -7.37 6.67
N LYS A 243 -9.97 -6.86 7.84
CA LYS A 243 -10.59 -5.69 8.50
C LYS A 243 -10.51 -4.44 7.62
N ASN A 244 -9.37 -4.20 6.98
CA ASN A 244 -9.18 -3.06 6.09
C ASN A 244 -10.12 -3.15 4.87
N THR A 245 -10.26 -4.33 4.30
CA THR A 245 -11.19 -4.57 3.17
C THR A 245 -12.64 -4.34 3.60
N PHE A 246 -13.03 -4.84 4.77
CA PHE A 246 -14.36 -4.58 5.33
C PHE A 246 -14.62 -3.09 5.55
N SER A 247 -13.67 -2.38 6.17
CA SER A 247 -13.77 -0.95 6.41
C SER A 247 -13.85 -0.15 5.10
N ALA A 248 -13.02 -0.48 4.10
CA ALA A 248 -13.04 0.17 2.80
C ALA A 248 -14.39 0.00 2.10
N ASN A 249 -14.94 -1.22 2.11
CA ASN A 249 -16.26 -1.50 1.56
C ASN A 249 -17.37 -0.74 2.30
N GLN A 250 -17.27 -0.61 3.62
CA GLN A 250 -18.22 0.17 4.41
C GLN A 250 -18.16 1.66 4.04
N THR A 251 -16.96 2.23 3.95
CA THR A 251 -16.77 3.62 3.52
C THR A 251 -17.32 3.86 2.12
N GLN A 252 -17.12 2.92 1.19
CA GLN A 252 -17.67 3.03 -0.16
C GLN A 252 -19.20 3.01 -0.17
N ARG A 253 -19.84 2.16 0.65
CA ARG A 253 -21.30 2.14 0.79
C ARG A 253 -21.84 3.46 1.35
N LEU A 254 -21.24 3.96 2.42
CA LEU A 254 -21.64 5.24 3.02
C LEU A 254 -21.43 6.41 2.06
N LEU A 255 -20.40 6.37 1.22
CA LEU A 255 -20.16 7.39 0.20
C LEU A 255 -21.27 7.40 -0.87
N VAL A 256 -21.70 6.22 -1.32
CA VAL A 256 -22.81 6.09 -2.27
C VAL A 256 -24.12 6.58 -1.64
N GLU A 257 -24.42 6.15 -0.41
CA GLU A 257 -25.62 6.61 0.31
C GLU A 257 -25.61 8.13 0.52
N LYS A 258 -24.45 8.71 0.85
CA LYS A 258 -24.28 10.16 0.95
C LYS A 258 -24.59 10.84 -0.39
N PHE A 259 -24.03 10.33 -1.49
CA PHE A 259 -24.27 10.88 -2.82
C PHE A 259 -25.75 10.84 -3.20
N ASP A 260 -26.44 9.72 -2.93
CA ASP A 260 -27.88 9.58 -3.21
C ASP A 260 -28.71 10.58 -2.39
N LEU A 261 -28.35 10.82 -1.14
CA LEU A 261 -29.01 11.82 -0.29
C LEU A 261 -28.74 13.26 -0.76
N GLU A 262 -27.52 13.57 -1.21
CA GLU A 262 -27.18 14.87 -1.78
C GLU A 262 -27.98 15.15 -3.06
N VAL A 263 -28.14 14.15 -3.93
CA VAL A 263 -28.98 14.26 -5.13
C VAL A 263 -30.44 14.51 -4.75
N GLN A 264 -31.00 13.73 -3.81
CA GLN A 264 -32.37 13.92 -3.34
C GLN A 264 -32.59 15.31 -2.71
N LEU A 265 -31.63 15.79 -1.92
CA LEU A 265 -31.68 17.12 -1.33
C LEU A 265 -31.76 18.20 -2.43
N LYS A 266 -30.87 18.11 -3.43
CA LYS A 266 -30.82 19.06 -4.56
C LYS A 266 -32.10 19.05 -5.39
N GLU A 267 -32.70 17.87 -5.59
CA GLU A 267 -34.02 17.76 -6.25
C GLU A 267 -35.13 18.46 -5.45
N LYS A 268 -35.14 18.28 -4.12
CA LYS A 268 -36.12 18.95 -3.25
C LYS A 268 -35.91 20.46 -3.20
N GLU A 269 -34.68 20.94 -3.15
CA GLU A 269 -34.34 22.37 -3.23
C GLU A 269 -34.82 22.98 -4.54
N ASN A 270 -34.59 22.30 -5.68
CA ASN A 270 -35.08 22.73 -6.97
C ASN A 270 -36.62 22.80 -7.02
N TYR A 271 -37.31 21.83 -6.42
CA TYR A 271 -38.78 21.86 -6.33
C TYR A 271 -39.28 23.03 -5.47
N ILE A 272 -38.63 23.30 -4.34
CA ILE A 272 -38.95 24.45 -3.48
C ILE A 272 -38.74 25.76 -4.24
N ASN A 273 -37.64 25.89 -4.98
CA ASN A 273 -37.36 27.09 -5.77
C ASN A 273 -38.41 27.28 -6.88
N GLN A 274 -38.79 26.22 -7.61
CA GLN A 274 -39.87 26.28 -8.59
C GLN A 274 -41.21 26.70 -7.97
N MET A 275 -41.53 26.22 -6.77
CA MET A 275 -42.75 26.62 -6.06
C MET A 275 -42.68 28.09 -5.59
N LYS A 276 -41.52 28.55 -5.13
CA LYS A 276 -41.28 29.96 -4.77
C LYS A 276 -41.44 30.88 -5.98
N ASP A 277 -40.91 30.49 -7.13
CA ASP A 277 -41.03 31.28 -8.37
C ASP A 277 -42.50 31.43 -8.79
N ARG A 278 -43.28 30.34 -8.73
CA ARG A 278 -44.73 30.38 -9.04
C ARG A 278 -45.52 31.27 -8.07
N ILE A 279 -45.20 31.23 -6.78
CA ILE A 279 -45.82 32.11 -5.77
C ILE A 279 -45.37 33.56 -5.97
N GLY A 280 -44.12 33.78 -6.36
CA GLY A 280 -43.59 35.11 -6.70
C GLY A 280 -44.30 35.73 -7.91
N ASP A 281 -44.56 34.93 -8.95
CA ASP A 281 -45.32 35.36 -10.13
C ASP A 281 -46.79 35.67 -9.81
N ASP A 282 -47.44 34.90 -8.93
CA ASP A 282 -48.82 35.17 -8.49
C ASP A 282 -48.95 36.47 -7.66
N LEU A 283 -47.86 36.95 -7.03
CA LEU A 283 -47.81 38.23 -6.32
C LEU A 283 -47.34 39.40 -7.20
N ALA A 284 -46.73 39.13 -8.36
CA ALA A 284 -46.14 40.14 -9.25
C ALA A 284 -47.03 40.53 -10.44
N SER A 285 -48.26 40.00 -10.55
CA SER A 285 -49.20 40.34 -11.62
C SER A 285 -50.23 41.40 -11.17
N PRO A 286 -50.11 42.69 -11.56
CA PRO A 286 -51.10 43.71 -11.26
C PRO A 286 -52.12 43.77 -12.39
N SER A 287 -53.19 42.98 -12.32
CA SER A 287 -54.36 43.26 -13.16
C SER A 287 -55.71 42.96 -12.50
N SER A 288 -56.38 44.07 -12.19
CA SER A 288 -57.82 44.32 -12.10
C SER A 288 -58.51 44.31 -10.72
N PRO A 289 -59.38 45.32 -10.44
CA PRO A 289 -59.98 45.54 -9.13
C PRO A 289 -61.40 44.96 -9.04
N THR A 290 -61.69 44.21 -7.96
CA THR A 290 -63.09 43.87 -7.63
C THR A 290 -63.32 43.84 -6.12
N LYS A 291 -63.95 44.94 -5.68
CA LYS A 291 -64.92 45.18 -4.58
C LYS A 291 -64.95 44.26 -3.34
N PRO A 292 -65.17 44.84 -2.14
CA PRO A 292 -65.23 44.09 -0.89
C PRO A 292 -66.58 43.38 -0.79
N ILE A 293 -66.55 42.07 -0.62
CA ILE A 293 -67.68 41.29 -0.13
C ILE A 293 -67.21 40.64 1.16
N ASN A 294 -67.83 41.07 2.25
CA ASN A 294 -67.80 40.39 3.54
C ASN A 294 -68.18 38.93 3.34
N ASP A 295 -67.22 38.02 3.49
CA ASP A 295 -67.51 36.64 3.88
C ASP A 295 -66.58 36.25 5.01
N PHE A 296 -67.10 36.51 6.21
CA PHE A 296 -66.58 36.05 7.48
C PHE A 296 -66.90 34.57 7.60
N THR A 297 -65.95 33.68 7.27
CA THR A 297 -65.72 32.32 7.81
C THR A 297 -65.04 31.41 6.79
N THR A 298 -63.71 31.47 6.65
CA THR A 298 -62.91 30.31 6.16
C THR A 298 -61.38 30.47 6.25
N LEU A 299 -60.84 31.65 6.58
CA LEU A 299 -59.39 31.89 6.53
C LEU A 299 -58.62 31.57 7.83
N GLU A 300 -59.26 30.97 8.84
CA GLU A 300 -58.62 30.60 10.12
C GLU A 300 -58.08 29.15 10.18
N VAL A 301 -57.90 28.50 9.02
CA VAL A 301 -57.35 27.13 8.97
C VAL A 301 -55.84 27.10 8.70
N ASN A 302 -55.25 28.19 8.19
CA ASN A 302 -53.85 28.24 7.78
C ASN A 302 -52.96 29.18 8.61
N GLN A 303 -53.43 29.61 9.80
CA GLN A 303 -52.53 30.25 10.75
C GLN A 303 -51.76 29.17 11.52
N PRO A 304 -50.42 29.23 11.59
CA PRO A 304 -49.66 28.29 12.41
C PRO A 304 -50.15 28.37 13.86
N ARG A 305 -50.89 27.33 14.29
CA ARG A 305 -51.46 27.25 15.65
C ARG A 305 -50.40 27.02 16.73
N PHE A 306 -49.19 26.70 16.31
CA PHE A 306 -48.05 26.41 17.15
C PHE A 306 -46.84 27.21 16.67
N THR A 307 -46.04 27.67 17.62
CA THR A 307 -44.70 28.14 17.36
C THR A 307 -43.82 26.98 16.87
N LEU A 308 -42.72 27.29 16.18
CA LEU A 308 -41.77 26.26 15.71
C LEU A 308 -41.23 25.41 16.88
N GLU A 309 -41.07 26.03 18.05
CA GLU A 309 -40.59 25.36 19.26
C GLU A 309 -41.63 24.40 19.84
N GLU A 310 -42.90 24.83 19.93
CA GLU A 310 -44.01 23.94 20.32
C GLU A 310 -44.17 22.77 19.34
N LEU A 311 -44.00 23.00 18.04
CA LEU A 311 -44.07 21.92 17.05
C LEU A 311 -42.91 20.91 17.23
N ARG A 312 -41.70 21.39 17.52
CA ARG A 312 -40.56 20.51 17.82
C ARG A 312 -40.82 19.70 19.09
N GLN A 313 -41.34 20.33 20.13
CA GLN A 313 -41.69 19.66 21.38
C GLN A 313 -42.76 18.60 21.16
N VAL A 314 -43.85 18.91 20.45
CA VAL A 314 -44.93 17.96 20.12
C VAL A 314 -44.42 16.80 19.28
N LEU A 315 -43.53 17.06 18.30
CA LEU A 315 -42.93 15.99 17.49
C LEU A 315 -42.01 15.09 18.31
N TRP A 316 -41.27 15.66 19.26
CA TRP A 316 -40.43 14.90 20.18
C TRP A 316 -41.29 14.02 21.11
N GLU A 317 -42.31 14.60 21.76
CA GLU A 317 -43.26 13.87 22.62
C GLU A 317 -43.99 12.77 21.85
N ARG A 318 -44.43 13.04 20.61
CA ARG A 318 -45.03 12.04 19.72
C ARG A 318 -44.08 10.89 19.43
N ASN A 319 -42.81 11.17 19.17
CA ASN A 319 -41.82 10.13 18.86
C ASN A 319 -41.50 9.29 20.10
N ASP A 320 -41.36 9.89 21.28
CA ASP A 320 -41.16 9.20 22.55
C ASP A 320 -42.35 8.29 22.89
N LEU A 321 -43.58 8.81 22.75
CA LEU A 321 -44.81 8.03 22.94
C LEU A 321 -44.93 6.88 21.94
N LYS A 322 -44.48 7.08 20.69
CA LYS A 322 -44.47 6.01 19.69
C LYS A 322 -43.51 4.89 20.07
N THR A 323 -42.33 5.21 20.62
CA THR A 323 -41.39 4.22 21.13
C THR A 323 -41.99 3.43 22.30
N LYS A 324 -42.56 4.13 23.29
CA LYS A 324 -43.24 3.50 24.43
C LYS A 324 -44.43 2.64 24.00
N LEU A 325 -45.19 3.07 22.99
CA LEU A 325 -46.28 2.29 22.44
C LEU A 325 -45.78 0.99 21.80
N MET A 326 -44.68 1.04 21.04
CA MET A 326 -44.08 -0.17 20.46
C MET A 326 -43.59 -1.15 21.53
N GLU A 327 -42.96 -0.64 22.60
CA GLU A 327 -42.52 -1.47 23.74
C GLU A 327 -43.71 -2.16 24.42
N VAL A 328 -44.77 -1.41 24.71
CA VAL A 328 -45.99 -1.97 25.32
C VAL A 328 -46.68 -2.95 24.38
N GLU A 329 -46.72 -2.70 23.07
CA GLU A 329 -47.26 -3.61 22.06
C GLU A 329 -46.44 -4.91 21.92
N GLU A 330 -45.14 -4.85 22.17
CA GLU A 330 -44.24 -6.00 22.21
C GLU A 330 -44.47 -6.82 23.48
N GLU A 331 -44.57 -6.17 24.65
CA GLU A 331 -44.93 -6.84 25.91
C GLU A 331 -46.31 -7.50 25.82
N LEU A 332 -47.32 -6.81 25.27
CA LEU A 332 -48.67 -7.38 25.07
C LEU A 332 -48.69 -8.56 24.10
N ARG A 333 -47.75 -8.59 23.13
CA ARG A 333 -47.58 -9.74 22.24
C ARG A 333 -47.06 -10.96 23.00
N LEU A 334 -46.10 -10.75 23.91
CA LEU A 334 -45.53 -11.80 24.75
C LEU A 334 -46.54 -12.39 25.74
N PHE A 335 -47.57 -11.64 26.15
CA PHE A 335 -48.64 -12.14 27.03
C PHE A 335 -49.83 -12.79 26.29
N LYS A 336 -49.85 -12.75 24.95
CA LYS A 336 -50.91 -13.38 24.12
C LYS A 336 -50.52 -14.73 23.52
N GLU A 337 -49.26 -15.14 23.67
CA GLU A 337 -48.77 -16.52 23.51
C GLU A 337 -48.78 -17.23 24.86
#